data_AF-A0A7X9YKE1-F1
#
_entry.id   AF-A0A7X9YKE1-F1
#
_cell.length_a   1.000
_cell.length_b   1.000
_cell.length_c   1.000
_cell.angle_alpha   90.00
_cell.angle_beta   90.00
_cell.angle_gamma   90.00
#
_symmetry.space_group_name_H-M   'P 1'
#
loop_
_entity.id
_entity.type
_entity.pdbx_description
1 polymer ?
#
loop_
_entity_poly.entity_id
_entity_poly.type
_entity_poly.pdbx_seq_one_letter_code
_entity_poly.pdbx_strand_id
1 'polypeptide(L)'
;MKRGHKQHVSKRGAGLRAGIVVLVVLLVILVMINPNEEDFVAWLASEHDIHASYDVNDGRTFTQTIDGEEKKLHYKGGHIRHMGIFSTYSYRFADNEEKEIQIEAVGIINMLWNR
;
A
#
# COMPACT_ATOMS: atom_id res chain seq x y z
N MET A 1 11.34 -57.24 36.79
CA MET A 1 10.64 -55.94 36.81
C MET A 1 11.34 -54.96 35.86
N LYS A 2 10.74 -54.62 34.71
CA LYS A 2 11.27 -53.58 33.79
C LYS A 2 10.56 -52.26 34.09
N ARG A 3 11.30 -51.27 34.60
CA ARG A 3 10.77 -49.90 34.82
C ARG A 3 10.78 -49.17 33.47
N GLY A 4 9.60 -48.95 32.89
CA GLY A 4 9.44 -48.13 31.70
C GLY A 4 9.67 -46.65 32.04
N HIS A 5 10.72 -46.06 31.45
CA HIS A 5 10.89 -44.62 31.39
C HIS A 5 9.78 -44.03 30.51
N LYS A 6 8.76 -43.42 31.12
CA LYS A 6 7.88 -42.50 30.40
C LYS A 6 8.67 -41.22 30.15
N GLN A 7 9.22 -41.08 28.95
CA GLN A 7 9.69 -39.78 28.46
C GLN A 7 8.48 -38.87 28.34
N HIS A 8 8.36 -37.92 29.26
CA HIS A 8 7.39 -36.84 29.19
C HIS A 8 7.89 -35.83 28.17
N VAL A 9 7.66 -36.11 26.88
CA VAL A 9 7.98 -35.17 25.79
C VAL A 9 7.21 -33.88 26.04
N SER A 10 7.97 -32.81 26.29
CA SER A 10 7.47 -31.49 26.62
C SER A 10 6.60 -30.93 25.49
N LYS A 11 5.27 -31.02 25.65
CA LYS A 11 4.27 -30.41 24.75
C LYS A 11 4.37 -28.87 24.68
N ARG A 12 5.11 -28.23 25.60
CA ARG A 12 5.27 -26.77 25.68
C ARG A 12 6.01 -26.19 24.46
N GLY A 13 6.94 -26.94 23.87
CA GLY A 13 7.70 -26.49 22.69
C GLY A 13 6.90 -26.54 21.37
N ALA A 14 5.97 -27.49 21.24
CA ALA A 14 5.16 -27.64 20.03
C ALA A 14 4.12 -26.51 19.88
N GLY A 15 3.48 -26.11 20.98
CA GLY A 15 2.52 -24.99 20.99
C GLY A 15 3.17 -23.63 20.70
N LEU A 16 4.37 -23.39 21.22
CA LEU A 16 5.13 -22.16 20.95
C LEU A 16 5.56 -22.07 19.48
N ARG A 17 6.05 -23.18 18.91
CA ARG A 17 6.42 -23.25 17.48
C ARG A 17 5.22 -23.02 16.57
N ALA A 18 4.07 -23.64 16.88
CA ALA A 18 2.84 -23.42 16.14
C ALA A 18 2.35 -21.96 16.23
N GLY A 19 2.42 -21.35 17.42
CA GLY A 19 2.06 -19.94 17.62
C GLY A 19 2.94 -18.97 16.82
N ILE A 20 4.26 -19.21 16.79
CA ILE A 20 5.19 -18.41 15.98
C ILE A 20 4.87 -18.56 14.49
N VAL A 21 4.60 -19.77 14.01
CA VAL A 21 4.24 -20.00 12.60
C VAL A 21 2.97 -19.24 12.23
N VAL A 22 1.93 -19.29 13.06
CA VAL A 22 0.68 -18.54 12.83
C VAL A 22 0.93 -17.03 12.81
N LEU A 23 1.73 -16.50 13.74
CA LEU A 23 2.08 -15.08 13.78
C LEU A 23 2.83 -14.64 12.52
N VAL A 24 3.80 -15.43 12.06
CA VAL A 24 4.54 -15.15 10.82
C VAL A 24 3.62 -15.14 9.61
N VAL A 25 2.69 -16.11 9.51
CA VAL A 25 1.69 -16.16 8.43
C VAL A 25 0.82 -14.90 8.45
N LEU A 26 0.36 -14.45 9.62
CA LEU A 26 -0.41 -13.21 9.74
C LEU A 26 0.38 -11.98 9.30
N LEU A 27 1.66 -11.88 9.67
CA LEU A 27 2.52 -10.77 9.23
C LEU A 27 2.73 -10.76 7.71
N VAL A 28 2.93 -11.94 7.10
CA VAL A 28 3.02 -12.05 5.63
C VAL A 28 1.73 -11.58 4.96
N ILE A 29 0.58 -12.02 5.48
CA ILE A 29 -0.73 -11.59 4.98
C ILE A 29 -0.87 -10.06 5.09
N LEU A 30 -0.53 -9.46 6.24
CA LEU A 30 -0.60 -8.00 6.42
C LEU A 30 0.28 -7.23 5.42
N VAL A 31 1.47 -7.76 5.10
CA VAL A 31 2.36 -7.16 4.10
C VAL A 31 1.77 -7.30 2.69
N MET A 32 1.15 -8.44 2.36
CA MET A 32 0.52 -8.66 1.05
C MET A 32 -0.73 -7.82 0.81
N ILE A 33 -1.44 -7.45 1.89
CA ILE A 33 -2.65 -6.62 1.84
C ILE A 33 -2.30 -5.12 1.86
N ASN A 34 -1.01 -4.74 1.93
CA ASN A 34 -0.70 -3.32 1.79
C ASN A 34 -1.00 -2.85 0.36
N PRO A 35 -1.61 -1.65 0.22
CA PRO A 35 -1.96 -1.14 -1.09
C PRO A 35 -0.71 -1.04 -1.98
N ASN A 36 -0.87 -1.23 -3.27
CA ASN A 36 0.21 -1.03 -4.23
C ASN A 36 0.05 0.33 -4.92
N GLU A 37 0.83 0.58 -5.97
CA GLU A 37 0.72 1.81 -6.75
C GLU A 37 -0.63 1.96 -7.45
N GLU A 38 -1.23 0.87 -7.94
CA GLU A 38 -2.53 0.89 -8.60
C GLU A 38 -3.65 1.23 -7.62
N ASP A 39 -3.60 0.69 -6.40
CA ASP A 39 -4.52 1.04 -5.32
C ASP A 39 -4.39 2.53 -4.96
N PHE A 40 -3.17 3.05 -4.95
CA PHE A 40 -2.92 4.48 -4.73
C PHE A 40 -3.49 5.35 -5.86
N VAL A 41 -3.31 4.94 -7.12
CA VAL A 41 -3.88 5.65 -8.28
C VAL A 41 -5.41 5.60 -8.26
N ALA A 42 -6.01 4.47 -7.89
CA ALA A 42 -7.45 4.35 -7.72
C ALA A 42 -7.98 5.26 -6.60
N TRP A 43 -7.24 5.36 -5.50
CA TRP A 43 -7.56 6.25 -4.39
C TRP A 43 -7.43 7.74 -4.78
N LEU A 44 -6.46 8.12 -5.63
CA LEU A 44 -6.38 9.47 -6.19
C LEU A 44 -7.66 9.85 -6.94
N ALA A 45 -8.24 8.91 -7.70
CA ALA A 45 -9.47 9.14 -8.42
C ALA A 45 -10.67 9.31 -7.49
N SER A 46 -10.76 8.50 -6.42
CA SER A 46 -11.90 8.56 -5.49
C SER A 46 -11.82 9.72 -4.51
N GLU A 47 -10.62 10.06 -4.02
CA GLU A 47 -10.43 11.03 -2.93
C GLU A 47 -10.13 12.44 -3.45
N HIS A 48 -9.38 12.54 -4.56
CA HIS A 48 -8.89 13.81 -5.09
C HIS A 48 -9.45 14.14 -6.48
N ASP A 49 -10.34 13.29 -7.03
CA ASP A 49 -10.85 13.38 -8.40
C ASP A 49 -9.72 13.43 -9.47
N ILE A 50 -8.58 12.80 -9.17
CA ILE A 50 -7.44 12.72 -10.09
C ILE A 50 -7.46 11.37 -10.79
N HIS A 51 -7.76 11.38 -12.07
CA HIS A 51 -7.90 10.18 -12.89
C HIS A 51 -6.62 9.95 -13.68
N ALA A 52 -6.15 8.70 -13.70
CA ALA A 52 -5.04 8.30 -14.55
C ALA A 52 -5.58 7.65 -15.82
N SER A 53 -5.06 8.07 -16.98
CA SER A 53 -5.31 7.42 -18.26
C SER A 53 -4.01 7.04 -18.94
N TYR A 54 -4.06 6.08 -19.86
CA TYR A 54 -2.91 5.63 -20.61
C TYR A 54 -3.09 5.98 -22.09
N ASP A 55 -2.17 6.76 -22.62
CA ASP A 55 -2.06 7.06 -24.05
C ASP A 55 -0.80 6.38 -24.61
N VAL A 56 -0.91 5.80 -25.81
CA VAL A 56 0.19 5.06 -26.45
C VAL A 56 1.37 5.96 -26.84
N ASN A 57 1.15 7.26 -27.05
CA ASN A 57 2.16 8.23 -27.43
C ASN A 57 2.70 8.99 -26.21
N ASP A 58 1.82 9.35 -25.29
CA ASP A 58 2.14 10.21 -24.14
C ASP A 58 2.40 9.42 -22.83
N GLY A 59 2.17 8.10 -22.82
CA GLY A 59 2.27 7.26 -21.63
C GLY A 59 1.14 7.52 -20.63
N ARG A 60 1.44 7.41 -19.33
CA ARG A 60 0.46 7.67 -18.26
C ARG A 60 0.23 9.17 -18.13
N THR A 61 -1.00 9.62 -18.35
CA THR A 61 -1.44 11.00 -18.13
C THR A 61 -2.39 11.08 -16.94
N PHE A 62 -2.48 12.25 -16.32
CA PHE A 62 -3.37 12.51 -15.20
C PHE A 62 -4.29 13.68 -15.52
N THR A 63 -5.56 13.57 -15.18
CA THR A 63 -6.54 14.65 -15.33
C THR A 63 -7.29 14.85 -14.01
N GLN A 64 -7.80 16.07 -13.81
CA GLN A 64 -8.61 16.44 -12.65
C GLN A 64 -9.71 17.40 -13.09
N THR A 65 -10.91 17.24 -12.55
CA THR A 65 -12.00 18.19 -12.79
C THR A 65 -11.83 19.39 -11.85
N ILE A 66 -11.58 20.57 -12.40
CA ILE A 66 -11.47 21.82 -11.64
C ILE A 66 -12.49 22.79 -12.24
N ASP A 67 -13.40 23.29 -11.40
CA ASP A 67 -14.49 24.20 -11.80
C ASP A 67 -15.39 23.65 -12.92
N GLY A 68 -15.53 22.32 -13.01
CA GLY A 68 -16.33 21.63 -14.02
C GLY A 68 -15.64 21.40 -15.36
N GLU A 69 -14.36 21.78 -15.48
CA GLU A 69 -13.53 21.50 -16.65
C GLU A 69 -12.46 20.46 -16.33
N GLU A 70 -12.24 19.52 -17.25
CA GLU A 70 -11.13 18.57 -17.13
C GLU A 70 -9.81 19.26 -17.46
N LYS A 71 -8.89 19.30 -16.48
CA LYS A 71 -7.56 19.86 -16.64
C LYS A 71 -6.52 18.75 -16.58
N LYS A 72 -5.55 18.79 -17.51
CA LYS A 72 -4.40 17.89 -17.49
C LYS A 72 -3.45 18.29 -16.37
N LEU A 73 -3.03 17.32 -15.57
CA LEU A 73 -2.00 17.46 -14.55
C LEU A 73 -0.69 16.87 -15.07
N HIS A 74 0.38 17.64 -14.94
CA HIS A 74 1.73 17.20 -15.29
C HIS A 74 2.36 16.48 -14.11
N TYR A 75 2.51 15.17 -14.21
CA TYR A 75 3.25 14.39 -13.21
C TYR A 75 4.72 14.81 -13.18
N LYS A 76 5.17 15.31 -12.03
CA LYS A 76 6.56 15.77 -11.81
C LYS A 76 7.43 14.71 -11.15
N GLY A 77 6.82 13.70 -10.53
CA GLY A 77 7.53 12.63 -9.85
C GLY A 77 6.81 12.20 -8.59
N GLY A 78 7.29 11.12 -7.99
CA GLY A 78 6.67 10.55 -6.82
C GLY A 78 7.51 9.45 -6.20
N HIS A 79 7.09 9.00 -5.03
CA HIS A 79 7.82 8.00 -4.28
C HIS A 79 6.88 7.13 -3.46
N ILE A 80 7.15 5.83 -3.47
CA ILE A 80 6.46 4.83 -2.64
C ILE A 80 7.50 4.20 -1.73
N ARG A 81 7.25 4.19 -0.42
CA ARG A 81 8.12 3.55 0.56
C ARG A 81 7.35 2.49 1.32
N HIS A 82 7.88 1.28 1.32
CA HIS A 82 7.37 0.16 2.10
C HIS A 82 8.08 0.13 3.46
N MET A 83 7.32 0.23 4.55
CA MET A 83 7.80 0.27 5.94
C MET A 83 7.26 -0.92 6.74
N GLY A 84 7.22 -2.10 6.11
CA GLY A 84 6.70 -3.33 6.71
C GLY A 84 5.18 -3.41 6.60
N ILE A 85 4.47 -3.23 7.71
CA ILE A 85 3.00 -3.33 7.77
C ILE A 85 2.27 -2.10 7.23
N PHE A 86 3.00 -1.04 6.87
CA PHE A 86 2.44 0.14 6.23
C PHE A 86 3.36 0.64 5.12
N SER A 87 2.82 1.47 4.25
CA SER A 87 3.57 2.14 3.18
C SER A 87 3.19 3.61 3.10
N THR A 88 4.07 4.44 2.55
CA THR A 88 3.79 5.84 2.27
C THR A 88 3.88 6.10 0.76
N TYR A 89 2.96 6.89 0.24
CA TYR A 89 2.85 7.25 -1.17
C TYR A 89 2.92 8.76 -1.27
N SER A 90 3.60 9.27 -2.30
CA SER A 90 3.72 10.71 -2.54
C SER A 90 3.81 10.94 -4.03
N TYR A 91 2.84 11.62 -4.62
CA TYR A 91 2.88 12.08 -6.01
C TYR A 91 2.89 13.60 -6.04
N ARG A 92 3.68 14.15 -6.96
CA ARG A 92 3.73 15.58 -7.26
C ARG A 92 3.23 15.83 -8.67
N PHE A 93 2.35 16.79 -8.79
CA PHE A 93 1.78 17.27 -10.02
C PHE A 93 2.06 18.76 -10.16
N ALA A 94 2.02 19.25 -11.39
CA ALA A 94 1.84 20.66 -11.67
C ALA A 94 0.61 20.84 -12.55
N ASP A 95 -0.20 21.85 -12.28
CA ASP A 95 -1.23 22.28 -13.20
C ASP A 95 -0.65 23.12 -14.36
N ASN A 96 -1.51 23.59 -15.25
CA ASN A 96 -1.12 24.42 -16.40
C ASN A 96 -0.59 25.80 -16.00
N GLU A 97 -0.80 26.24 -14.75
CA GLU A 97 -0.28 27.50 -14.21
C GLU A 97 1.06 27.29 -13.47
N GLU A 98 1.67 26.11 -13.64
CA GLU A 98 2.87 25.65 -12.93
C GLU A 98 2.72 25.60 -11.41
N LYS A 99 1.49 25.61 -10.89
CA LYS A 99 1.24 25.47 -9.46
C LYS A 99 1.44 24.01 -9.08
N GLU A 100 2.34 23.78 -8.14
CA GLU A 100 2.64 22.43 -7.65
C GLU A 100 1.54 21.92 -6.70
N ILE A 101 1.12 20.68 -6.93
CA ILE A 101 0.19 19.93 -6.10
C ILE A 101 0.92 18.69 -5.61
N GLN A 102 1.08 18.55 -4.30
CA GLN A 102 1.67 17.37 -3.68
C GLN A 102 0.60 16.61 -2.92
N ILE A 103 0.41 15.33 -3.27
CA ILE A 103 -0.53 14.44 -2.59
C ILE A 103 0.25 13.33 -1.93
N GLU A 104 0.02 13.16 -0.63
CA GLU A 104 0.66 12.14 0.18
C GLU A 104 -0.38 11.26 0.86
N ALA A 105 -0.09 9.96 0.90
CA ALA A 105 -0.94 9.00 1.60
C ALA A 105 -0.13 8.04 2.46
N VAL A 106 -0.76 7.55 3.51
CA VAL A 106 -0.34 6.37 4.26
C VAL A 106 -1.26 5.21 3.90
N GLY A 107 -0.68 4.07 3.56
CA GLY A 107 -1.40 2.84 3.23
C GLY A 107 -1.19 1.76 4.27
N ILE A 108 -2.29 1.20 4.78
CA ILE A 108 -2.33 0.09 5.74
C ILE A 108 -3.51 -0.80 5.38
N ILE A 109 -3.29 -2.10 5.16
CA ILE A 109 -4.36 -3.12 5.03
C ILE A 109 -5.47 -2.66 4.05
N ASN A 110 -5.18 -2.62 2.74
CA ASN A 110 -6.08 -2.22 1.65
C ASN A 110 -6.71 -0.81 1.76
N MET A 111 -6.27 0.00 2.72
CA MET A 111 -6.81 1.34 2.93
C MET A 111 -5.71 2.38 2.80
N LEU A 112 -6.09 3.55 2.28
CA LEU A 112 -5.26 4.71 2.08
C LEU A 112 -5.89 5.92 2.75
N TRP A 113 -5.06 6.76 3.37
CA TRP A 113 -5.48 8.00 4.02
C TRP A 113 -4.53 9.13 3.67
N ASN A 114 -5.05 10.34 3.59
CA ASN A 114 -4.22 11.55 3.52
C ASN A 114 -3.23 11.57 4.68
N ARG A 115 -1.98 11.87 4.36
CA ARG A 115 -0.90 11.99 5.32
C ARG A 115 -0.79 13.40 5.91
#